data_AF-A0A4Q1ZVZ0-F1
#
_entry.id   AF-A0A4Q1ZVZ0-F1
#
_cell.length_a   1.000
_cell.length_b   1.000
_cell.length_c   1.000
_cell.angle_alpha   90.00
_cell.angle_beta   90.00
_cell.angle_gamma   90.00
#
_symmetry.space_group_name_H-M   'P 1'
#
loop_
_entity.id
_entity.type
_entity.pdbx_description
1 polymer ?
#
loop_
_entity_poly.entity_id
_entity_poly.type
_entity_poly.pdbx_seq_one_letter_code
_entity_poly.pdbx_strand_id
1 'polypeptide(L)'
;MHLIKPKTIPKLIKLILFIQLFLVLLMLNGIHTVSQSSRIEAKVLQRPEPITISYEQIKELSRAFNLKRERLLSATEQLKIAIEEEAVRERFSSTIETIKLSRSGSYKSYLNLDLTIPSGYTVDDYMTVFANTDMETLIGPAVKAEVELGVNSLYILAHAAEESKWGTYSFAKSKNNYFGYGAIDSDPSKALSYDTLDEGIHAVVAKIKEDYLTPGGRFYSNRYGSTLLGMSRYYATNTLWSSNIALIMDKIQRQLETL
;
A
#
# COMPACT_ATOMS: atom_id res chain seq x y z
N MET A 1 -23.18 29.48 14.01
CA MET A 1 -22.01 28.90 13.32
C MET A 1 -20.91 28.68 14.35
N HIS A 2 -20.92 27.52 15.01
CA HIS A 2 -19.91 27.14 16.01
C HIS A 2 -18.76 26.44 15.30
N LEU A 3 -17.61 27.11 15.26
CA LEU A 3 -16.34 26.52 14.81
C LEU A 3 -15.84 25.56 15.89
N ILE A 4 -16.01 24.25 15.67
CA ILE A 4 -15.33 23.23 16.44
C ILE A 4 -13.85 23.27 16.03
N LYS A 5 -12.98 23.76 16.91
CA LYS A 5 -11.52 23.71 16.71
C LYS A 5 -11.04 22.28 16.99
N PRO A 6 -10.28 21.61 16.09
CA PRO A 6 -9.64 20.35 16.40
C PRO A 6 -8.47 20.61 17.37
N LYS A 7 -8.68 20.28 18.65
CA LYS A 7 -7.69 20.51 19.73
C LYS A 7 -6.86 19.27 20.11
N THR A 8 -7.01 18.16 19.40
CA THR A 8 -6.45 16.84 19.83
C THR A 8 -5.30 16.33 18.96
N ILE A 9 -5.25 16.66 17.68
CA ILE A 9 -4.23 16.19 16.72
C ILE A 9 -2.79 16.63 17.10
N PRO A 10 -2.53 17.89 17.54
CA PRO A 10 -1.17 18.31 17.89
C PRO A 10 -0.61 17.60 19.12
N LYS A 11 -1.47 17.09 20.01
CA LYS A 11 -1.05 16.39 21.24
C LYS A 11 -0.63 14.96 20.93
N LEU A 12 -1.34 14.29 20.01
CA LEU A 12 -1.03 12.93 19.61
C LEU A 12 0.28 12.86 18.82
N ILE A 13 0.49 13.79 17.87
CA ILE A 13 1.75 13.91 17.12
C ILE A 13 2.93 14.18 18.06
N LYS A 14 2.76 15.07 19.06
CA LYS A 14 3.79 15.32 20.07
C LYS A 14 4.09 14.09 20.94
N LEU A 15 3.08 13.29 21.27
CA LEU A 15 3.25 12.06 22.05
C LEU A 15 4.00 10.99 21.24
N ILE A 16 3.71 10.85 19.95
CA ILE A 16 4.38 9.90 19.06
C ILE A 16 5.85 10.30 18.86
N LEU A 17 6.13 11.57 18.61
CA LEU A 17 7.51 12.09 18.50
C LEU A 17 8.29 11.91 19.81
N PHE A 18 7.62 12.06 20.96
CA PHE A 18 8.21 11.80 22.28
C PHE A 18 8.55 10.31 22.47
N ILE A 19 7.66 9.40 22.09
CA ILE A 19 7.91 7.95 22.15
C ILE A 19 9.06 7.54 21.22
N GLN A 20 9.12 8.08 20.00
CA GLN A 20 10.23 7.83 19.07
C GLN A 20 11.56 8.32 19.62
N LEU A 21 11.61 9.54 20.18
CA LEU A 21 12.82 10.08 20.80
C LEU A 21 13.25 9.25 22.02
N PHE A 22 12.30 8.79 22.83
CA PHE A 22 12.55 7.93 23.98
C PHE A 22 13.10 6.55 23.58
N LEU A 23 12.57 5.94 22.51
CA LEU A 23 13.07 4.67 21.96
C LEU A 23 14.49 4.83 21.39
N VAL A 24 14.80 5.94 20.70
CA VAL A 24 16.16 6.25 20.22
C VAL A 24 17.12 6.45 21.40
N LEU A 25 16.70 7.14 22.46
CA LEU A 25 17.49 7.30 23.69
C LEU A 25 17.75 5.97 24.42
N LEU A 26 16.77 5.06 24.46
CA LEU A 26 16.95 3.70 24.99
C LEU A 26 17.97 2.89 24.17
N MET A 27 17.93 3.01 22.84
CA MET A 27 18.90 2.36 21.94
C MET A 27 20.32 2.93 22.12
N LEU A 28 20.46 4.26 22.26
CA LEU A 28 21.75 4.92 22.51
C LEU A 28 22.31 4.57 23.90
N ASN A 29 21.48 4.48 24.94
CA ASN A 29 21.90 4.05 26.27
C ASN A 29 22.25 2.55 26.32
N GLY A 30 21.60 1.72 25.50
CA GLY A 30 21.98 0.32 25.28
C GLY A 30 23.36 0.18 24.62
N ILE A 31 23.68 1.05 23.65
CA ILE A 31 25.00 1.10 23.01
C ILE A 31 26.09 1.56 24.01
N HIS A 32 25.77 2.52 24.90
CA HIS A 32 26.72 3.02 25.89
C HIS A 32 27.02 2.02 27.01
N THR A 33 26.04 1.20 27.41
CA THR A 33 26.24 0.14 28.41
C THR A 33 27.03 -1.04 27.85
N VAL A 34 26.84 -1.40 26.57
CA VAL A 34 27.65 -2.42 25.88
C VAL A 34 29.07 -1.94 25.55
N SER A 35 29.26 -0.65 25.29
CA SER A 35 30.59 -0.05 25.08
C SER A 35 31.40 0.12 26.37
N GLN A 36 30.76 0.21 27.55
CA GLN A 36 31.45 0.30 28.84
C GLN A 36 31.78 -1.08 29.41
N SER A 37 30.93 -2.09 29.19
CA SER A 37 31.20 -3.47 29.61
C SER A 37 32.39 -4.10 28.88
N SER A 38 32.76 -3.59 27.70
CA SER A 38 33.96 -3.98 26.95
C SER A 38 35.26 -3.27 27.41
N ARG A 39 35.20 -2.36 28.39
CA ARG A 39 36.36 -1.57 28.87
C ARG A 39 36.72 -1.74 30.34
N ILE A 40 36.01 -2.57 31.11
CA ILE A 40 36.33 -2.81 32.52
C ILE A 40 36.71 -4.28 32.72
N GLU A 41 37.94 -4.62 32.35
CA GLU A 41 38.68 -5.72 32.99
C GLU A 41 40.10 -5.24 33.33
N ALA A 42 40.28 -4.75 34.56
CA ALA A 42 41.50 -4.93 35.36
C ALA A 42 41.39 -4.24 36.75
N LYS A 43 40.59 -4.80 37.66
CA LYS A 43 41.01 -4.98 39.06
C LYS A 43 40.02 -5.87 39.83
N VAL A 44 40.61 -6.86 40.49
CA VAL A 44 40.00 -8.01 41.17
C VAL A 44 39.13 -7.59 42.37
N LEU A 45 37.90 -8.10 42.44
CA LEU A 45 37.17 -8.38 43.69
C LEU A 45 36.05 -9.41 43.44
N GLN A 46 36.24 -10.61 44.02
CA GLN A 46 35.29 -11.72 44.25
C GLN A 46 34.31 -12.07 43.12
N ARG A 47 34.66 -13.10 42.34
CA ARG A 47 33.90 -13.64 41.19
C ARG A 47 32.58 -14.33 41.62
N PRO A 48 31.39 -13.91 41.15
CA PRO A 48 30.43 -14.88 40.62
C PRO A 48 31.05 -15.49 39.35
N GLU A 49 30.80 -16.77 39.06
CA GLU A 49 31.37 -17.42 37.87
C GLU A 49 31.19 -16.55 36.62
N PRO A 50 32.23 -16.40 35.76
CA PRO A 50 32.09 -15.62 34.54
C PRO A 50 30.98 -16.26 33.69
N ILE A 51 29.90 -15.52 33.45
CA ILE A 51 28.85 -15.94 32.52
C ILE A 51 29.52 -16.18 31.17
N THR A 52 29.73 -17.44 30.83
CA THR A 52 30.44 -17.83 29.62
C THR A 52 29.40 -17.93 28.51
N ILE A 53 29.13 -16.81 27.83
CA ILE A 53 28.23 -16.82 26.68
C ILE A 53 28.99 -17.42 25.50
N SER A 54 28.51 -18.55 24.97
CA SER A 54 29.14 -19.21 23.83
C SER A 54 28.98 -18.38 22.56
N TYR A 55 29.90 -18.56 21.60
CA TYR A 55 29.82 -17.90 20.30
C TYR A 55 28.47 -18.14 19.60
N GLU A 56 27.90 -19.35 19.72
CA GLU A 56 26.59 -19.63 19.13
C GLU A 56 25.43 -18.97 19.86
N GLN A 57 25.52 -18.77 21.19
CA GLN A 57 24.53 -17.95 21.91
C GLN A 57 24.56 -16.49 21.44
N ILE A 58 25.74 -15.91 21.21
CA ILE A 58 25.90 -14.54 20.67
C ILE A 58 25.29 -14.43 19.26
N LYS A 59 25.49 -15.45 18.42
CA LYS A 59 24.98 -15.50 17.05
C LYS A 59 23.46 -15.66 17.02
N GLU A 60 22.88 -16.48 17.89
CA GLU A 60 21.43 -16.59 18.04
C GLU A 60 20.81 -15.28 18.54
N LEU A 61 21.40 -14.65 19.56
CA LEU A 61 20.99 -13.33 20.03
C LEU A 61 21.02 -12.28 18.92
N SER A 62 22.08 -12.27 18.11
CA SER A 62 22.21 -11.35 16.97
C SER A 62 21.13 -11.58 15.91
N ARG A 63 20.82 -12.85 15.58
CA ARG A 63 19.72 -13.18 14.67
C ARG A 63 18.37 -12.75 15.22
N ALA A 64 18.08 -13.05 16.48
CA ALA A 64 16.83 -12.69 17.12
C ALA A 64 16.65 -11.16 17.17
N PHE A 65 17.73 -10.43 17.44
CA PHE A 65 17.73 -8.97 17.42
C PHE A 65 17.44 -8.41 16.02
N ASN A 66 18.11 -8.92 14.98
CA ASN A 66 17.88 -8.50 13.60
C ASN A 66 16.46 -8.79 13.14
N LEU A 67 15.93 -9.97 13.44
CA LEU A 67 14.55 -10.33 13.12
C LEU A 67 13.55 -9.39 13.81
N LYS A 68 13.79 -9.06 15.09
CA LYS A 68 12.93 -8.14 15.82
C LYS A 68 13.00 -6.71 15.26
N ARG A 69 14.18 -6.27 14.82
CA ARG A 69 14.38 -5.00 14.12
C ARG A 69 13.62 -4.95 12.79
N GLU A 70 13.72 -5.99 11.97
CA GLU A 70 13.00 -6.08 10.68
C GLU A 70 11.49 -6.03 10.88
N ARG A 71 10.97 -6.79 11.86
CA ARG A 71 9.56 -6.74 12.24
C ARG A 71 9.13 -5.35 12.71
N LEU A 72 9.97 -4.67 13.49
CA LEU A 72 9.68 -3.31 13.94
C LEU A 72 9.63 -2.34 12.76
N LEU A 73 10.57 -2.42 11.82
CA LEU A 73 10.60 -1.58 10.62
C LEU A 73 9.36 -1.79 9.76
N SER A 74 8.97 -3.05 9.53
CA SER A 74 7.74 -3.39 8.80
C SER A 74 6.49 -2.84 9.50
N ALA A 75 6.37 -3.03 10.82
CA ALA A 75 5.25 -2.49 11.58
C ALA A 75 5.20 -0.95 11.57
N THR A 76 6.35 -0.27 11.62
CA THR A 76 6.39 1.19 11.52
C THR A 76 5.97 1.70 10.15
N GLU A 77 6.28 0.96 9.09
CA GLU A 77 5.89 1.35 7.74
C GLU A 77 4.38 1.16 7.53
N GLN A 78 3.83 0.03 8.00
CA GLN A 78 2.38 -0.18 8.03
C GLN A 78 1.65 0.91 8.83
N LEU A 79 2.22 1.34 9.97
CA LEU A 79 1.62 2.39 10.78
C LEU A 79 1.62 3.76 10.08
N LYS A 80 2.68 4.10 9.33
CA LYS A 80 2.69 5.34 8.52
C LYS A 80 1.60 5.31 7.48
N ILE A 81 1.49 4.21 6.75
CA ILE A 81 0.45 4.01 5.73
C ILE A 81 -0.93 4.16 6.36
N ALA A 82 -1.19 3.50 7.50
CA ALA A 82 -2.47 3.62 8.21
C ALA A 82 -2.79 5.05 8.65
N ILE A 83 -1.79 5.82 9.10
CA ILE A 83 -1.97 7.24 9.47
C ILE A 83 -2.31 8.10 8.24
N GLU A 84 -1.64 7.85 7.12
CA GLU A 84 -1.90 8.58 5.87
C GLU A 84 -3.26 8.20 5.27
N GLU A 85 -3.64 6.92 5.33
CA GLU A 85 -4.97 6.42 4.97
C GLU A 85 -6.06 7.14 5.79
N GLU A 86 -5.88 7.25 7.10
CA GLU A 86 -6.83 7.95 7.99
C GLU A 86 -6.91 9.45 7.64
N ALA A 87 -5.78 10.10 7.36
CA ALA A 87 -5.75 11.52 6.99
C ALA A 87 -6.43 11.78 5.63
N VAL A 88 -6.26 10.88 4.65
CA VAL A 88 -6.95 10.94 3.36
C VAL A 88 -8.46 10.71 3.56
N ARG A 89 -8.84 9.72 4.38
CA ARG A 89 -10.24 9.47 4.74
C ARG A 89 -10.89 10.69 5.36
N GLU A 90 -10.27 11.31 6.36
CA GLU A 90 -10.81 12.53 6.99
C GLU A 90 -10.99 13.66 5.97
N ARG A 91 -9.98 13.87 5.11
CA ARG A 91 -10.03 14.94 4.08
C ARG A 91 -11.20 14.76 3.11
N PHE A 92 -11.53 13.53 2.76
CA PHE A 92 -12.57 13.25 1.77
C PHE A 92 -13.84 12.63 2.37
N SER A 93 -13.99 12.58 3.69
CA SER A 93 -15.03 11.77 4.37
C SER A 93 -16.44 12.04 3.85
N SER A 94 -16.84 13.30 3.69
CA SER A 94 -18.18 13.67 3.21
C SER A 94 -18.39 13.36 1.72
N THR A 95 -17.33 13.52 0.92
CA THR A 95 -17.31 13.12 -0.50
C THR A 95 -17.39 11.61 -0.64
N ILE A 96 -16.62 10.86 0.16
CA ILE A 96 -16.61 9.40 0.17
C ILE A 96 -17.95 8.84 0.65
N GLU A 97 -18.56 9.42 1.68
CA GLU A 97 -19.88 9.00 2.17
C GLU A 97 -20.96 9.24 1.09
N THR A 98 -20.95 10.41 0.46
CA THR A 98 -21.83 10.73 -0.67
C THR A 98 -21.61 9.78 -1.85
N ILE A 99 -20.35 9.44 -2.13
CA ILE A 99 -19.98 8.53 -3.22
C ILE A 99 -20.43 7.11 -2.91
N LYS A 100 -20.16 6.57 -1.71
CA LYS A 100 -20.61 5.24 -1.27
C LYS A 100 -22.13 5.13 -1.36
N LEU A 101 -22.86 6.15 -0.90
CA LEU A 101 -24.32 6.23 -1.02
C LEU A 101 -24.79 6.29 -2.49
N SER A 102 -24.08 7.01 -3.37
CA SER A 102 -24.40 7.10 -4.80
C SER A 102 -24.00 5.85 -5.62
N ARG A 103 -23.02 5.06 -5.14
CA ARG A 103 -22.50 3.84 -5.78
C ARG A 103 -23.34 2.60 -5.48
N SER A 104 -24.43 2.72 -4.73
CA SER A 104 -25.47 1.68 -4.64
C SER A 104 -26.06 1.30 -6.03
N GLY A 105 -25.75 2.06 -7.09
CA GLY A 105 -26.20 1.82 -8.46
C GLY A 105 -25.14 1.25 -9.40
N SER A 106 -25.47 0.11 -10.03
CA SER A 106 -25.09 -0.40 -11.36
C SER A 106 -23.65 -0.17 -11.86
N TYR A 107 -22.95 -1.21 -12.33
CA TYR A 107 -21.63 -1.13 -13.00
C TYR A 107 -21.43 0.04 -14.00
N LYS A 108 -22.50 0.56 -14.61
CA LYS A 108 -22.45 1.75 -15.47
C LYS A 108 -21.95 3.02 -14.76
N SER A 109 -22.10 3.10 -13.43
CA SER A 109 -21.56 4.19 -12.61
C SER A 109 -20.02 4.19 -12.65
N TYR A 110 -19.40 3.01 -12.61
CA TYR A 110 -17.95 2.85 -12.66
C TYR A 110 -17.30 3.25 -13.98
N LEU A 111 -18.01 3.14 -15.10
CA LEU A 111 -17.50 3.58 -16.40
C LEU A 111 -17.15 5.07 -16.43
N ASN A 112 -17.91 5.89 -15.69
CA ASN A 112 -17.76 7.34 -15.63
C ASN A 112 -17.18 7.84 -14.29
N LEU A 113 -16.77 6.92 -13.41
CA LEU A 113 -16.14 7.28 -12.16
C LEU A 113 -14.80 7.97 -12.45
N ASP A 114 -14.58 9.13 -11.85
CA ASP A 114 -13.25 9.75 -11.82
C ASP A 114 -12.32 8.89 -10.96
N LEU A 115 -11.36 8.25 -11.63
CA LEU A 115 -10.40 7.33 -11.04
C LEU A 115 -9.33 8.03 -10.19
N THR A 116 -9.34 9.36 -10.13
CA THR A 116 -8.50 10.13 -9.21
C THR A 116 -9.16 10.39 -7.86
N ILE A 117 -10.44 10.02 -7.72
CA ILE A 117 -11.14 10.07 -6.44
C ILE A 117 -10.83 8.80 -5.65
N PRO A 118 -10.37 8.89 -4.38
CA PRO A 118 -10.10 7.72 -3.55
C PRO A 118 -11.30 6.78 -3.44
N SER A 119 -11.03 5.49 -3.28
CA SER A 119 -12.04 4.44 -3.14
C SER A 119 -12.77 4.57 -1.81
N GLY A 120 -12.05 5.00 -0.77
CA GLY A 120 -12.52 5.07 0.61
C GLY A 120 -12.51 3.73 1.33
N TYR A 121 -11.77 2.73 0.82
CA TYR A 121 -11.58 1.41 1.44
C TYR A 121 -10.12 1.23 1.92
N THR A 122 -9.96 0.65 3.11
CA THR A 122 -8.67 0.37 3.77
C THR A 122 -8.20 -1.02 3.38
N VAL A 123 -6.96 -1.34 3.74
CA VAL A 123 -6.46 -2.72 3.74
C VAL A 123 -7.44 -3.66 4.44
N ASP A 124 -7.90 -3.32 5.65
CA ASP A 124 -8.81 -4.17 6.42
C ASP A 124 -10.16 -4.41 5.72
N ASP A 125 -10.71 -3.38 5.07
CA ASP A 125 -11.94 -3.51 4.28
C ASP A 125 -11.74 -4.54 3.16
N TYR A 126 -10.65 -4.44 2.41
CA TYR A 126 -10.35 -5.39 1.33
C TYR A 126 -10.01 -6.80 1.83
N MET A 127 -9.39 -6.92 3.01
CA MET A 127 -9.11 -8.22 3.63
C MET A 127 -10.38 -9.01 3.90
N THR A 128 -11.51 -8.34 4.17
CA THR A 128 -12.80 -9.02 4.34
C THR A 128 -13.26 -9.77 3.08
N VAL A 129 -12.79 -9.37 1.90
CA VAL A 129 -13.14 -9.96 0.60
C VAL A 129 -12.06 -10.90 0.08
N PHE A 130 -10.79 -10.56 0.30
CA PHE A 130 -9.66 -11.16 -0.40
C PHE A 130 -8.74 -12.01 0.48
N ALA A 131 -8.99 -12.13 1.79
CA ALA A 131 -8.20 -13.00 2.65
C ALA A 131 -8.16 -14.44 2.11
N ASN A 132 -6.97 -15.03 2.08
CA ASN A 132 -6.66 -16.36 1.55
C ASN A 132 -6.90 -16.51 0.03
N THR A 133 -6.82 -15.42 -0.72
CA THR A 133 -6.86 -15.42 -2.19
C THR A 133 -5.54 -14.94 -2.77
N ASP A 134 -5.32 -15.20 -4.07
CA ASP A 134 -4.16 -14.66 -4.79
C ASP A 134 -4.18 -13.13 -4.95
N MET A 135 -5.29 -12.46 -4.61
CA MET A 135 -5.40 -11.00 -4.59
C MET A 135 -4.90 -10.39 -3.28
N GLU A 136 -4.74 -11.17 -2.21
CA GLU A 136 -4.41 -10.65 -0.86
C GLU A 136 -3.13 -9.79 -0.86
N THR A 137 -2.09 -10.25 -1.55
CA THR A 137 -0.79 -9.59 -1.60
C THR A 137 -0.82 -8.25 -2.37
N LEU A 138 -1.84 -8.00 -3.18
CA LEU A 138 -2.01 -6.77 -3.96
C LEU A 138 -2.63 -5.65 -3.14
N ILE A 139 -3.33 -5.96 -2.03
CA ILE A 139 -4.11 -4.98 -1.26
C ILE A 139 -3.22 -3.87 -0.72
N GLY A 140 -2.17 -4.22 0.02
CA GLY A 140 -1.25 -3.25 0.63
C GLY A 140 -0.66 -2.29 -0.40
N PRO A 141 0.00 -2.79 -1.47
CA PRO A 141 0.52 -1.96 -2.55
C PRO A 141 -0.55 -1.09 -3.24
N ALA A 142 -1.76 -1.60 -3.46
CA ALA A 142 -2.83 -0.86 -4.12
C ALA A 142 -3.37 0.29 -3.27
N VAL A 143 -3.56 0.07 -1.96
CA VAL A 143 -4.02 1.13 -1.04
C VAL A 143 -2.92 2.17 -0.82
N LYS A 144 -1.67 1.72 -0.67
CA LYS A 144 -0.50 2.63 -0.62
C LYS A 144 -0.40 3.51 -1.87
N ALA A 145 -0.57 2.93 -3.06
CA ALA A 145 -0.57 3.69 -4.31
C ALA A 145 -1.75 4.69 -4.41
N GLU A 146 -2.92 4.39 -3.83
CA GLU A 146 -4.02 5.36 -3.72
C GLU A 146 -3.62 6.58 -2.91
N VAL A 147 -2.98 6.36 -1.75
CA VAL A 147 -2.52 7.42 -0.86
C VAL A 147 -1.42 8.26 -1.52
N GLU A 148 -0.41 7.62 -2.09
CA GLU A 148 0.77 8.30 -2.62
C GLU A 148 0.53 8.96 -3.98
N LEU A 149 -0.27 8.33 -4.85
CA LEU A 149 -0.42 8.73 -6.27
C LEU A 149 -1.80 9.30 -6.60
N GLY A 150 -2.78 9.20 -5.68
CA GLY A 150 -4.14 9.69 -5.90
C GLY A 150 -4.83 8.97 -7.06
N VAL A 151 -4.76 7.64 -7.06
CA VAL A 151 -5.45 6.75 -8.00
C VAL A 151 -6.29 5.75 -7.21
N ASN A 152 -7.55 5.61 -7.59
CA ASN A 152 -8.54 4.82 -6.88
C ASN A 152 -8.13 3.33 -6.71
N SER A 153 -7.96 2.84 -5.48
CA SER A 153 -7.49 1.48 -5.15
C SER A 153 -8.47 0.39 -5.56
N LEU A 154 -9.77 0.66 -5.59
CA LEU A 154 -10.77 -0.28 -6.12
C LEU A 154 -10.54 -0.50 -7.63
N TYR A 155 -10.22 0.56 -8.35
CA TYR A 155 -9.83 0.46 -9.76
C TYR A 155 -8.50 -0.27 -9.92
N ILE A 156 -7.48 0.05 -9.11
CA ILE A 156 -6.17 -0.62 -9.17
C ILE A 156 -6.34 -2.13 -9.01
N LEU A 157 -7.07 -2.57 -7.98
CA LEU A 157 -7.34 -3.99 -7.74
C LEU A 157 -8.19 -4.63 -8.84
N ALA A 158 -9.19 -3.93 -9.35
CA ALA A 158 -10.03 -4.45 -10.43
C ALA A 158 -9.26 -4.62 -11.75
N HIS A 159 -8.39 -3.67 -12.07
CA HIS A 159 -7.53 -3.71 -13.25
C HIS A 159 -6.50 -4.84 -13.12
N ALA A 160 -5.83 -4.96 -11.97
CA ALA A 160 -4.93 -6.08 -11.70
C ALA A 160 -5.65 -7.43 -11.80
N ALA A 161 -6.88 -7.53 -11.30
CA ALA A 161 -7.68 -8.76 -11.38
C ALA A 161 -8.01 -9.15 -12.83
N GLU A 162 -8.38 -8.22 -13.70
CA GLU A 162 -8.63 -8.48 -15.12
C GLU A 162 -7.36 -9.02 -15.81
N GLU A 163 -6.24 -8.32 -15.63
CA GLU A 163 -4.99 -8.58 -16.37
C GLU A 163 -4.22 -9.81 -15.84
N SER A 164 -4.46 -10.20 -14.59
CA SER A 164 -3.77 -11.32 -13.93
C SER A 164 -4.66 -12.52 -13.59
N LYS A 165 -5.91 -12.54 -14.07
CA LYS A 165 -6.92 -13.57 -13.73
C LYS A 165 -7.10 -13.69 -12.22
N TRP A 166 -7.46 -12.59 -11.56
CA TRP A 166 -7.62 -12.49 -10.12
C TRP A 166 -6.36 -12.90 -9.35
N GLY A 167 -5.20 -12.47 -9.84
CA GLY A 167 -3.90 -12.75 -9.26
C GLY A 167 -3.34 -14.14 -9.56
N THR A 168 -4.12 -15.06 -10.13
CA THR A 168 -3.72 -16.47 -10.31
C THR A 168 -2.67 -16.70 -11.40
N TYR A 169 -2.47 -15.75 -12.31
CA TYR A 169 -1.60 -15.93 -13.46
C TYR A 169 -0.11 -15.94 -13.06
N SER A 170 0.53 -17.12 -13.16
CA SER A 170 1.91 -17.35 -12.73
C SER A 170 2.94 -16.42 -13.37
N PHE A 171 2.73 -16.03 -14.63
CA PHE A 171 3.62 -15.12 -15.32
C PHE A 171 3.59 -13.71 -14.71
N ALA A 172 2.41 -13.20 -14.37
CA ALA A 172 2.27 -11.94 -13.65
C ALA A 172 2.99 -11.96 -12.30
N LYS A 173 2.83 -13.06 -11.54
CA LYS A 173 3.54 -13.29 -10.26
C LYS A 173 5.06 -13.27 -10.45
N SER A 174 5.58 -13.99 -11.44
CA SER A 174 7.02 -14.09 -11.70
C SER A 174 7.70 -12.77 -12.08
N LYS A 175 6.91 -11.79 -12.55
CA LYS A 175 7.39 -10.48 -12.99
C LYS A 175 7.06 -9.36 -12.02
N ASN A 176 6.29 -9.63 -10.97
CA ASN A 176 5.66 -8.59 -10.16
C ASN A 176 4.88 -7.56 -11.01
N ASN A 177 4.28 -8.02 -12.13
CA ASN A 177 3.59 -7.16 -13.08
C ASN A 177 2.19 -7.71 -13.35
N TYR A 178 1.22 -7.17 -12.60
CA TYR A 178 -0.16 -7.64 -12.61
C TYR A 178 -1.07 -6.90 -13.60
N PHE A 179 -0.51 -5.95 -14.37
CA PHE A 179 -1.25 -5.15 -15.37
C PHE A 179 -0.85 -5.47 -16.80
N GLY A 180 0.09 -6.40 -17.00
CA GLY A 180 0.67 -6.68 -18.33
C GLY A 180 1.44 -5.50 -18.94
N TYR A 181 1.82 -4.50 -18.13
CA TYR A 181 2.39 -3.26 -18.64
C TYR A 181 3.74 -3.50 -19.34
N GLY A 182 3.91 -2.88 -20.51
CA GLY A 182 5.09 -3.07 -21.37
C GLY A 182 5.11 -4.37 -22.17
N ALA A 183 4.07 -5.21 -22.09
CA ALA A 183 3.88 -6.29 -23.06
C ALA A 183 3.64 -5.69 -24.45
N ILE A 184 4.28 -6.25 -25.46
CA ILE A 184 4.00 -5.91 -26.87
C ILE A 184 3.14 -7.04 -27.42
N ASP A 185 2.10 -6.73 -28.20
CA ASP A 185 1.15 -7.73 -28.73
C ASP A 185 1.84 -8.91 -29.44
N SER A 186 2.96 -8.66 -30.12
CA SER A 186 3.74 -9.70 -30.81
C SER A 186 4.53 -10.61 -29.87
N ASP A 187 4.77 -10.19 -28.62
CA ASP A 187 5.57 -10.91 -27.65
C ASP A 187 5.23 -10.52 -26.20
N PRO A 188 4.23 -11.18 -25.57
CA PRO A 188 3.87 -10.97 -24.17
C PRO A 188 5.03 -11.23 -23.19
N SER A 189 6.07 -11.98 -23.62
CA SER A 189 7.24 -12.24 -22.80
C SER A 189 8.07 -10.97 -22.51
N LYS A 190 7.84 -9.89 -23.24
CA LYS A 190 8.49 -8.58 -23.06
C LYS A 190 7.86 -7.67 -22.02
N ALA A 191 6.79 -8.11 -21.35
CA ALA A 191 6.24 -7.38 -20.20
C ALA A 191 7.36 -6.99 -19.22
N LEU A 192 7.30 -5.79 -18.64
CA LEU A 192 8.32 -5.37 -17.69
C LEU A 192 8.31 -6.29 -16.47
N SER A 193 9.49 -6.49 -15.88
CA SER A 193 9.66 -7.18 -14.60
C SER A 193 10.13 -6.16 -13.57
N TYR A 194 9.65 -6.31 -12.34
CA TYR A 194 10.00 -5.46 -11.19
C TYR A 194 10.57 -6.31 -10.06
N ASP A 195 11.44 -5.72 -9.24
CA ASP A 195 12.13 -6.47 -8.18
C ASP A 195 11.16 -6.86 -7.06
N THR A 196 10.16 -6.01 -6.80
CA THR A 196 9.11 -6.27 -5.81
C THR A 196 7.72 -5.99 -6.35
N LEU A 197 6.71 -6.60 -5.72
CA LEU A 197 5.31 -6.35 -6.01
C LEU A 197 4.94 -4.87 -5.80
N ASP A 198 5.41 -4.27 -4.71
CA ASP A 198 5.14 -2.87 -4.38
C ASP A 198 5.66 -1.94 -5.48
N GLU A 199 6.91 -2.14 -5.92
CA GLU A 199 7.51 -1.40 -7.03
C GLU A 199 6.71 -1.55 -8.32
N GLY A 200 6.32 -2.78 -8.68
CA GLY A 200 5.57 -3.03 -9.91
C GLY A 200 4.20 -2.37 -9.90
N ILE A 201 3.49 -2.40 -8.77
CA ILE A 201 2.21 -1.69 -8.63
C ILE A 201 2.41 -0.18 -8.74
N HIS A 202 3.34 0.41 -7.98
CA HIS A 202 3.56 1.86 -7.97
C HIS A 202 4.05 2.39 -9.31
N ALA A 203 4.97 1.67 -9.97
CA ALA A 203 5.51 2.08 -11.27
C ALA A 203 4.40 2.16 -12.33
N VAL A 204 3.54 1.14 -12.42
CA VAL A 204 2.45 1.13 -13.40
C VAL A 204 1.37 2.13 -13.04
N VAL A 205 1.00 2.25 -11.77
CA VAL A 205 -0.02 3.22 -11.32
C VAL A 205 0.45 4.66 -11.53
N ALA A 206 1.73 4.96 -11.31
CA ALA A 206 2.30 6.28 -11.61
C ALA A 206 2.20 6.61 -13.10
N LYS A 207 2.45 5.63 -13.99
CA LYS A 207 2.25 5.81 -15.43
C LYS A 207 0.80 5.97 -15.83
N ILE A 208 -0.12 5.22 -15.22
CA ILE A 208 -1.56 5.42 -15.42
C ILE A 208 -1.96 6.84 -15.02
N LYS A 209 -1.50 7.31 -13.86
CA LYS A 209 -1.78 8.66 -13.37
C LYS A 209 -1.27 9.73 -14.34
N GLU A 210 -0.01 9.64 -14.73
CA GLU A 210 0.67 10.60 -15.61
C GLU A 210 0.02 10.63 -17.00
N ASP A 211 -0.10 9.46 -17.64
CA ASP A 211 -0.41 9.38 -19.06
C ASP A 211 -1.91 9.48 -19.35
N TYR A 212 -2.76 8.95 -18.46
CA TYR A 212 -4.19 8.77 -18.74
C TYR A 212 -5.11 9.61 -17.86
N LEU A 213 -4.75 9.83 -16.59
CA LEU A 213 -5.65 10.43 -15.60
C LEU A 213 -5.34 11.91 -15.32
N THR A 214 -4.25 12.45 -15.84
CA THR A 214 -3.85 13.85 -15.64
C THR A 214 -4.12 14.67 -16.90
N PRO A 215 -4.82 15.83 -16.82
CA PRO A 215 -5.01 16.70 -17.97
C PRO A 215 -3.67 17.05 -18.65
N GLY A 216 -3.61 16.86 -19.97
CA GLY A 216 -2.38 17.04 -20.75
C GLY A 216 -1.48 15.81 -20.83
N GLY A 217 -1.80 14.72 -20.11
CA GLY A 217 -1.17 13.42 -20.28
C GLY A 217 -1.32 12.91 -21.72
N ARG A 218 -0.32 12.15 -22.20
CA ARG A 218 -0.23 11.71 -23.60
C ARG A 218 -1.45 10.93 -24.11
N PHE A 219 -2.21 10.32 -23.21
CA PHE A 219 -3.40 9.52 -23.49
C PHE A 219 -4.64 10.02 -22.72
N TYR A 220 -4.58 11.26 -22.21
CA TYR A 220 -5.71 11.87 -21.52
C TYR A 220 -6.85 12.16 -22.49
N SER A 221 -8.06 11.72 -22.14
CA SER A 221 -9.25 12.01 -22.94
C SER A 221 -9.91 13.31 -22.48
N ASN A 222 -9.85 14.38 -23.29
CA ASN A 222 -10.58 15.61 -22.98
C ASN A 222 -12.11 15.44 -22.93
N ARG A 223 -12.66 14.39 -23.58
CA ARG A 223 -14.11 14.14 -23.62
C ARG A 223 -14.62 13.42 -22.37
N TYR A 224 -13.83 12.47 -21.85
CA TYR A 224 -14.26 11.58 -20.77
C TYR A 224 -13.45 11.75 -19.48
N GLY A 225 -12.41 12.58 -19.51
CA GLY A 225 -11.54 12.85 -18.37
C GLY A 225 -10.84 11.61 -17.83
N SER A 226 -10.63 11.62 -16.51
CA SER A 226 -9.90 10.60 -15.75
C SER A 226 -10.75 9.37 -15.43
N THR A 227 -11.57 8.91 -16.39
CA THR A 227 -12.52 7.81 -16.21
C THR A 227 -12.08 6.56 -16.97
N LEU A 228 -12.70 5.40 -16.69
CA LEU A 228 -12.47 4.18 -17.48
C LEU A 228 -12.78 4.39 -18.97
N LEU A 229 -13.82 5.15 -19.32
CA LEU A 229 -14.13 5.52 -20.71
C LEU A 229 -13.05 6.41 -21.33
N GLY A 230 -12.41 7.26 -20.53
CA GLY A 230 -11.27 8.06 -20.97
C GLY A 230 -10.06 7.18 -21.26
N MET A 231 -9.73 6.29 -20.33
CA MET A 231 -8.60 5.38 -20.44
C MET A 231 -8.73 4.40 -21.62
N SER A 232 -9.91 3.79 -21.80
CA SER A 232 -10.11 2.72 -22.78
C SER A 232 -9.93 3.16 -24.24
N ARG A 233 -9.92 4.47 -24.51
CA ARG A 233 -9.58 5.02 -25.83
C ARG A 233 -8.17 4.66 -26.28
N TYR A 234 -7.25 4.50 -25.34
CA TYR A 234 -5.82 4.39 -25.61
C TYR A 234 -5.15 3.23 -24.85
N TYR A 235 -5.77 2.70 -23.80
CA TYR A 235 -5.16 1.66 -22.97
C TYR A 235 -5.22 0.27 -23.62
N ALA A 236 -6.36 -0.08 -24.23
CA ALA A 236 -6.59 -1.40 -24.80
C ALA A 236 -7.28 -1.31 -26.16
N THR A 237 -6.93 -2.24 -27.06
CA THR A 237 -7.65 -2.45 -28.32
C THR A 237 -8.98 -3.17 -28.10
N ASN A 238 -9.10 -3.94 -27.01
CA ASN A 238 -10.34 -4.61 -26.60
C ASN A 238 -11.40 -3.58 -26.20
N THR A 239 -12.46 -3.47 -26.99
CA THR A 239 -13.57 -2.54 -26.76
C THR A 239 -14.38 -2.83 -25.50
N LEU A 240 -14.24 -4.03 -24.91
CA LEU A 240 -14.91 -4.42 -23.67
C LEU A 240 -14.07 -4.15 -22.41
N TRP A 241 -12.82 -3.73 -22.54
CA TRP A 241 -11.88 -3.58 -21.41
C TRP A 241 -12.46 -2.72 -20.27
N SER A 242 -12.98 -1.52 -20.57
CA SER A 242 -13.55 -0.64 -19.53
C SER A 242 -14.78 -1.25 -18.87
N SER A 243 -15.58 -2.00 -19.63
CA SER A 243 -16.77 -2.67 -19.12
C SER A 243 -16.41 -3.84 -18.20
N ASN A 244 -15.38 -4.61 -18.55
CA ASN A 244 -14.89 -5.71 -17.71
C ASN A 244 -14.35 -5.19 -16.38
N ILE A 245 -13.51 -4.15 -16.41
CA ILE A 245 -13.00 -3.53 -15.17
C ILE A 245 -14.15 -2.96 -14.34
N ALA A 246 -15.11 -2.25 -14.96
CA ALA A 246 -16.27 -1.72 -14.25
C ALA A 246 -17.12 -2.83 -13.59
N LEU A 247 -17.30 -3.98 -14.25
CA LEU A 247 -17.98 -5.15 -13.70
C LEU A 247 -17.21 -5.78 -12.53
N ILE A 248 -15.88 -5.80 -12.59
CA ILE A 248 -15.03 -6.27 -11.50
C ILE A 248 -15.11 -5.31 -10.31
N MET A 249 -15.03 -3.99 -10.52
CA MET A 249 -15.20 -2.99 -9.46
C MET A 249 -16.55 -3.15 -8.76
N ASP A 250 -17.63 -3.30 -9.54
CA ASP A 250 -18.99 -3.51 -9.05
C ASP A 250 -19.13 -4.85 -8.28
N LYS A 251 -18.44 -5.90 -8.73
CA LYS A 251 -18.39 -7.18 -8.01
C LYS A 251 -17.71 -7.04 -6.65
N ILE A 252 -16.53 -6.41 -6.61
CA ILE A 252 -15.76 -6.22 -5.37
C ILE A 252 -16.55 -5.32 -4.40
N GLN A 253 -17.14 -4.23 -4.89
CA GLN A 253 -17.94 -3.32 -4.07
C GLN A 253 -19.12 -4.06 -3.42
N ARG A 254 -19.86 -4.87 -4.17
CA ARG A 254 -20.97 -5.64 -3.60
C ARG A 254 -20.53 -6.59 -2.49
N GLN A 255 -19.33 -7.18 -2.59
CA GLN A 255 -18.80 -8.03 -1.53
C GLN A 255 -18.43 -7.22 -0.28
N LEU A 256 -17.91 -6.00 -0.46
CA LEU A 256 -17.60 -5.06 0.63
C LEU A 256 -18.85 -4.53 1.35
N GLU A 257 -20.01 -4.52 0.70
CA GLU A 257 -21.28 -4.03 1.28
C GLU A 257 -22.14 -5.12 1.94
N THR A 258 -21.80 -6.39 1.77
CA THR A 258 -22.57 -7.54 2.30
C THR A 258 -22.14 -8.02 3.69
N LEU A 259 -21.23 -7.29 4.36
CA LEU A 259 -20.65 -7.62 5.67
C LEU A 259 -21.00 -6.56 6.71
#